data_AF-A0A341EJE1-F1
#
_entry.id   AF-A0A341EJE1-F1
#
_cell.length_a   1.000
_cell.length_b   1.000
_cell.length_c   1.000
_cell.angle_alpha   90.00
_cell.angle_beta   90.00
_cell.angle_gamma   90.00
#
_symmetry.space_group_name_H-M   'P 1'
#
loop_
_entity.id
_entity.type
_entity.pdbx_description
1 polymer ?
#
loop_
_entity_poly.entity_id
_entity_poly.type
_entity_poly.pdbx_seq_one_letter_code
_entity_poly.pdbx_strand_id
1 'polypeptide(L)'
;MGERMNTDQSTMQISLISSDDLAARMGYSSTTSAFRDWCASMRIAPVPGRRGFFDPALVRRRLNEAQGLSESIDGSANGLIMARRARNAAR
;
A
#
# COMPACT_ATOMS: atom_id res chain seq x y z
N MET A 1 -3.56 -25.85 -26.01
CA MET A 1 -4.01 -24.60 -25.38
C MET A 1 -3.17 -24.35 -24.13
N GLY A 2 -2.37 -23.30 -24.11
CA GLY A 2 -1.52 -22.93 -22.97
C GLY A 2 -1.35 -21.43 -22.95
N GLU A 3 -2.35 -20.71 -22.43
CA GLU A 3 -2.28 -19.26 -22.24
C GLU A 3 -1.33 -18.99 -21.08
N ARG A 4 -0.12 -18.52 -21.43
CA ARG A 4 0.85 -18.04 -20.46
C ARG A 4 0.29 -16.75 -19.86
N MET A 5 -0.02 -16.80 -18.57
CA MET A 5 -0.22 -15.63 -17.70
C MET A 5 0.98 -14.70 -17.87
N ASN A 6 0.78 -13.66 -18.67
CA ASN A 6 1.75 -12.59 -18.89
C ASN A 6 1.75 -11.75 -17.60
N THR A 7 2.59 -12.15 -16.65
CA THR A 7 2.81 -11.39 -15.43
C THR A 7 3.73 -10.23 -15.81
N ASP A 8 3.14 -9.16 -16.32
CA ASP A 8 3.83 -7.90 -16.55
C ASP A 8 4.19 -7.31 -15.17
N GLN A 9 5.29 -7.79 -14.59
CA GLN A 9 5.97 -7.12 -13.49
C GLN A 9 6.73 -5.94 -14.09
N SER A 10 6.00 -4.95 -14.60
CA SER A 10 6.59 -3.68 -14.98
C SER A 10 7.23 -3.07 -13.74
N THR A 11 8.56 -2.99 -13.78
CA THR A 11 9.43 -2.15 -12.93
C THR A 11 8.66 -1.25 -11.97
N MET A 12 8.58 -1.67 -10.71
CA MET A 12 7.88 -1.00 -9.61
C MET A 12 8.38 0.43 -9.37
N GLN A 13 8.01 1.36 -10.25
CA GLN A 13 8.11 2.79 -9.95
C GLN A 13 7.05 3.08 -8.90
N ILE A 14 7.48 3.39 -7.68
CA ILE A 14 6.62 3.84 -6.59
C ILE A 14 6.06 5.21 -7.02
N SER A 15 4.94 5.19 -7.71
CA SER A 15 4.25 6.40 -8.18
C SER A 15 3.24 6.84 -7.13
N LEU A 16 3.24 8.15 -6.84
CA LEU A 16 2.21 8.76 -6.00
C LEU A 16 0.88 8.77 -6.75
N ILE A 17 -0.22 8.63 -6.00
CA ILE A 17 -1.57 8.74 -6.56
C ILE A 17 -2.09 10.18 -6.38
N SER A 18 -2.70 10.75 -7.41
CA SER A 18 -3.32 12.08 -7.31
C SER A 18 -4.62 12.01 -6.49
N SER A 19 -5.07 13.13 -5.92
CA SER A 19 -6.34 13.18 -5.20
C SER A 19 -7.52 12.73 -6.04
N ASP A 20 -7.54 13.10 -7.32
CA ASP A 20 -8.66 12.80 -8.21
C ASP A 20 -8.69 11.32 -8.57
N ASP A 21 -7.54 10.72 -8.86
CA ASP A 21 -7.42 9.28 -9.10
C ASP A 21 -7.77 8.46 -7.84
N LEU A 22 -7.33 8.92 -6.66
CA LEU A 22 -7.71 8.29 -5.41
C LEU A 22 -9.22 8.42 -5.15
N ALA A 23 -9.82 9.59 -5.38
CA ALA A 23 -11.24 9.81 -5.22
C ALA A 23 -12.06 8.88 -6.13
N ALA A 24 -11.69 8.78 -7.41
CA ALA A 24 -12.32 7.88 -8.37
C ALA A 24 -12.23 6.41 -7.94
N ARG A 25 -11.06 5.95 -7.48
CA ARG A 25 -10.88 4.57 -6.98
C ARG A 25 -11.71 4.27 -5.74
N MET A 26 -12.01 5.29 -4.92
CA MET A 26 -12.85 5.16 -3.74
C MET A 26 -14.34 5.37 -4.03
N GLY A 27 -14.74 5.52 -5.30
CA GLY A 27 -16.13 5.66 -5.72
C GLY A 27 -16.70 7.09 -5.65
N TYR A 28 -15.85 8.09 -5.45
CA TYR A 28 -16.24 9.50 -5.53
C TYR A 28 -16.10 10.02 -6.97
N SER A 29 -16.98 10.93 -7.39
CA SER A 29 -16.91 11.52 -8.73
C SER A 29 -15.70 12.43 -8.95
N SER A 30 -15.17 13.05 -7.88
CA SER A 30 -13.95 13.87 -7.87
C SER A 30 -13.54 14.19 -6.42
N THR A 31 -12.53 15.05 -6.24
CA THR A 31 -12.03 15.52 -4.93
C THR A 31 -13.01 16.51 -4.25
N THR A 32 -14.11 15.99 -3.73
CA THR A 32 -15.15 16.75 -3.01
C THR A 32 -14.81 17.01 -1.54
N SER A 33 -15.63 17.79 -0.83
CA SER A 33 -15.54 17.91 0.65
C SER A 33 -15.74 16.56 1.34
N ALA A 34 -16.73 15.77 0.92
CA ALA A 34 -16.99 14.44 1.46
C ALA A 34 -15.79 13.49 1.30
N PHE A 35 -15.08 13.55 0.17
CA PHE A 35 -13.83 12.80 0.00
C PHE A 35 -12.73 13.27 0.97
N ARG A 36 -12.58 14.59 1.16
CA ARG A 36 -11.60 15.14 2.11
C ARG A 36 -11.92 14.76 3.55
N ASP A 37 -13.19 14.78 3.94
CA ASP A 37 -13.66 14.38 5.27
C ASP A 37 -13.44 12.88 5.50
N TRP A 38 -13.68 12.07 4.46
CA TRP A 38 -13.37 10.64 4.48
C TRP A 38 -11.86 10.38 4.62
N CYS A 39 -11.00 11.10 3.89
CA CYS A 39 -9.55 11.00 4.08
C CYS A 39 -9.15 11.35 5.52
N ALA A 40 -9.75 12.38 6.12
CA ALA A 40 -9.49 12.77 7.50
C ALA A 40 -9.94 11.70 8.51
N SER A 41 -11.14 11.12 8.34
CA SER A 41 -11.65 10.06 9.22
C SER A 41 -10.81 8.78 9.15
N MET A 42 -10.32 8.44 7.96
CA MET A 42 -9.42 7.30 7.73
C MET A 42 -7.96 7.59 8.09
N ARG A 43 -7.63 8.80 8.56
CA ARG A 43 -6.27 9.25 8.87
C ARG A 43 -5.30 9.10 7.68
N ILE A 44 -5.80 9.36 6.48
CA ILE A 44 -5.05 9.39 5.22
C ILE A 44 -4.63 10.85 4.97
N ALA A 45 -3.34 11.12 5.15
CA ALA A 45 -2.77 12.43 4.90
C ALA A 45 -2.10 12.49 3.50
N PRO A 46 -2.15 13.65 2.81
CA PRO A 46 -1.37 13.85 1.60
C PRO A 46 0.13 13.88 1.91
N VAL A 47 0.95 13.67 0.88
CA VAL A 47 2.41 13.69 1.00
C VAL A 47 2.88 15.08 1.43
N PRO A 48 3.71 15.21 2.49
CA PRO A 48 4.28 16.49 2.91
C PRO A 48 5.01 17.20 1.76
N GLY A 49 4.70 18.47 1.54
CA GLY A 49 5.27 19.26 0.43
C GLY A 49 4.68 18.98 -0.96
N ARG A 50 3.78 17.99 -1.10
CA ARG A 50 3.07 17.69 -2.35
C ARG A 50 1.57 17.60 -2.11
N ARG A 51 0.94 18.77 -1.99
CA ARG A 51 -0.52 18.87 -1.88
C ARG A 51 -1.19 18.24 -3.10
N GLY A 52 -2.20 17.42 -2.86
CA GLY A 52 -2.94 16.76 -3.93
C GLY A 52 -2.40 15.39 -4.36
N PHE A 53 -1.38 14.88 -3.68
CA PHE A 53 -0.82 13.55 -3.90
C PHE A 53 -0.82 12.73 -2.62
N PHE A 54 -1.03 11.43 -2.76
CA PHE A 54 -1.05 10.46 -1.68
C PHE A 54 -0.05 9.34 -1.97
N ASP A 55 0.43 8.74 -0.89
CA ASP A 55 1.24 7.53 -0.95
C ASP A 55 0.31 6.30 -0.98
N PRO A 56 0.33 5.47 -2.05
CA PRO A 56 -0.48 4.26 -2.14
C PRO A 56 -0.25 3.28 -0.98
N ALA A 57 0.97 3.21 -0.43
CA ALA A 57 1.28 2.34 0.70
C ALA A 57 0.58 2.82 1.97
N LEU A 58 0.58 4.14 2.22
CA LEU A 58 -0.15 4.73 3.34
C LEU A 58 -1.65 4.46 3.21
N VAL A 59 -2.22 4.72 2.03
CA VAL A 59 -3.65 4.48 1.75
C VAL A 59 -4.00 3.02 2.02
N ARG A 60 -3.22 2.08 1.48
CA ARG A 60 -3.46 0.64 1.67
C ARG A 60 -3.40 0.24 3.14
N ARG A 61 -2.39 0.72 3.87
CA ARG A 61 -2.26 0.43 5.31
C ARG A 61 -3.46 0.93 6.10
N ARG A 62 -3.93 2.16 5.84
CA ARG A 62 -5.12 2.72 6.51
C ARG A 62 -6.39 1.96 6.18
N LEU A 63 -6.55 1.51 4.94
CA LEU A 63 -7.70 0.68 4.55
C LEU A 63 -7.67 -0.67 5.26
N ASN A 64 -6.51 -1.31 5.32
CA ASN A 64 -6.32 -2.57 6.03
C ASN A 64 -6.65 -2.41 7.53
N GLU A 65 -6.14 -1.35 8.18
CA GLU A 65 -6.47 -1.00 9.56
C GLU A 65 -7.99 -0.83 9.77
N ALA A 66 -8.65 -0.06 8.90
CA ALA A 66 -10.09 0.18 8.97
C ALA A 66 -10.93 -1.08 8.73
N GLN A 67 -10.41 -2.04 7.96
CA GLN A 67 -11.03 -3.33 7.68
C GLN A 67 -10.72 -4.40 8.74
N GLY A 68 -9.94 -4.07 9.78
CA GLY A 68 -9.49 -5.05 10.76
C GLY A 68 -8.51 -6.08 10.19
N LEU A 69 -7.98 -5.83 9.00
CA LEU A 69 -6.92 -6.61 8.36
C LEU A 69 -5.59 -6.09 8.89
N SER A 70 -5.30 -6.32 10.17
CA SER A 70 -3.93 -6.15 10.65
C SER A 70 -3.04 -7.06 9.80
N GLU A 71 -2.00 -6.50 9.16
CA GLU A 71 -0.89 -7.33 8.70
C GLU A 71 -0.39 -8.07 9.93
N SER A 72 -0.84 -9.32 10.13
CA SER A 72 -0.13 -10.25 10.98
C SER A 72 1.28 -10.24 10.41
N ILE A 73 2.23 -9.68 11.17
CA ILE A 73 3.65 -9.75 10.88
C ILE A 73 4.09 -11.20 11.15
N ASP A 74 3.38 -12.16 10.57
CA ASP A 74 3.76 -13.56 10.57
C ASP A 74 4.72 -13.75 9.41
N GLY A 75 6.01 -13.59 9.74
CA GLY A 75 6.95 -14.63 9.34
C GLY A 75 8.15 -14.27 8.48
N SER A 76 8.41 -13.03 8.06
CA SER A 76 9.56 -12.80 7.14
C SER A 76 10.84 -12.28 7.82
N ALA A 77 10.77 -11.28 8.70
CA ALA A 77 12.00 -10.72 9.28
C ALA A 77 12.71 -11.68 10.25
N ASN A 78 11.98 -12.36 11.14
CA ASN A 78 12.56 -13.34 12.06
C ASN A 78 12.99 -14.63 11.35
N GLY A 79 12.25 -15.06 10.32
CA GLY A 79 12.59 -16.23 9.51
C GLY A 79 13.92 -16.07 8.76
N LEU A 80 14.17 -14.89 8.19
CA LEU A 80 15.43 -14.60 7.49
C LEU A 80 16.62 -14.51 8.45
N ILE A 81 16.44 -13.94 9.64
CA ILE A 81 17.47 -13.88 10.67
C ILE A 81 17.79 -15.28 11.22
N MET A 82 16.78 -16.12 11.47
CA MET A 82 17.00 -17.54 11.85
C MET A 82 17.70 -18.33 10.74
N ALA A 83 17.27 -18.19 9.49
CA ALA A 83 17.89 -18.88 8.36
C ALA A 83 19.36 -18.47 8.18
N ARG A 84 19.69 -17.19 8.39
CA ARG A 84 21.07 -16.69 8.37
C ARG A 84 21.91 -17.25 9.52
N ARG A 85 21.36 -17.30 10.74
CA ARG A 85 22.05 -17.89 11.90
C ARG A 85 22.31 -19.38 11.70
N ALA A 86 21.32 -20.14 11.24
CA ALA A 86 21.45 -21.57 10.95
C ALA A 86 22.54 -21.84 9.91
N ARG A 87 22.62 -21.02 8.86
CA ARG A 87 23.67 -21.14 7.82
C ARG A 87 25.08 -20.85 8.35
N ASN A 88 25.23 -19.89 9.26
CA ASN A 88 26.53 -19.59 9.86
C ASN A 88 26.97 -20.64 10.90
N ALA A 89 26.04 -21.30 11.58
CA ALA A 89 26.35 -22.36 12.55
C ALA A 89 26.72 -23.70 11.88
N ALA A 90 26.40 -23.87 10.61
CA ALA A 90 26.72 -25.06 9.81
C ALA A 90 28.04 -24.93 9.01
N ARG A 91 28.84 -23.90 9.27
CA ARG A 91 30.19 -23.69 8.72
C ARG A 91 31.22 -23.81 9.82
#